data_AF-A0A5E4LT89-F1
#
_entry.id   AF-A0A5E4LT89-F1
#
_cell.length_a   1.000
_cell.length_b   1.000
_cell.length_c   1.000
_cell.angle_alpha   90.00
_cell.angle_beta   90.00
_cell.angle_gamma   90.00
#
_symmetry.space_group_name_H-M   'P 1'
#
loop_
_entity.id
_entity.type
_entity.pdbx_description
1 polymer ?
#
loop_
_entity_poly.entity_id
_entity_poly.type
_entity_poly.pdbx_seq_one_letter_code
_entity_poly.pdbx_strand_id
1 'polypeptide(L)'
;MKSEYIIYIAYVVFFLLLVGAAIYVPILAFNEDATGGYVAFSYTCHQKISRSLCIFNTDNSLWIGDCTLQNGTFIDSRQDRTTTRVETGSTIGYKIPICARDLGIYTAMLLAALVYPFVRKIDDTHVYPAIFLIIAIVPLGLDGTVQLLSELGILPFIYESTNMTRLLTGLLAGFAATFYAIPILMNMFRSKAS
;
A
#
# COMPACT_ATOMS: atom_id res chain seq x y z
N MET A 1 -16.51 20.64 17.02
CA MET A 1 -15.13 20.44 16.54
C MET A 1 -14.89 21.36 15.36
N LYS A 2 -13.70 21.95 15.22
CA LYS A 2 -13.34 22.66 13.99
C LYS A 2 -13.33 21.66 12.81
N SER A 3 -13.68 22.11 11.60
CA SER A 3 -13.81 21.24 10.42
C SER A 3 -12.50 20.53 10.07
N GLU A 4 -11.35 21.15 10.35
CA GLU A 4 -10.01 20.58 10.14
C GLU A 4 -9.79 19.29 10.93
N TYR A 5 -10.25 19.24 12.18
CA TYR A 5 -10.13 18.05 13.04
C TYR A 5 -11.00 16.91 12.53
N ILE A 6 -12.20 17.22 12.00
CA ILE A 6 -13.09 16.21 11.42
C ILE A 6 -12.42 15.58 10.18
N ILE A 7 -11.84 16.40 9.31
CA ILE A 7 -11.12 15.95 8.11
C ILE A 7 -9.92 15.08 8.50
N TYR A 8 -9.12 15.53 9.49
CA TYR A 8 -7.98 14.78 9.98
C TYR A 8 -8.39 13.43 10.60
N ILE A 9 -9.41 13.41 11.46
CA ILE A 9 -9.92 12.16 12.06
C ILE A 9 -10.45 11.23 10.98
N ALA A 10 -11.21 11.74 10.02
CA ALA A 10 -11.72 10.95 8.90
C ALA A 10 -10.59 10.34 8.07
N TYR A 11 -9.51 11.09 7.82
CA TYR A 11 -8.31 10.58 7.14
C TYR A 11 -7.65 9.45 7.92
N VAL A 12 -7.41 9.63 9.23
CA VAL A 12 -6.81 8.59 10.09
C VAL A 12 -7.67 7.34 10.13
N VAL A 13 -8.98 7.49 10.36
CA VAL A 13 -9.93 6.37 10.42
C VAL A 13 -10.00 5.64 9.09
N PHE A 14 -10.03 6.37 7.96
CA PHE A 14 -10.03 5.76 6.63
C PHE A 14 -8.81 4.87 6.41
N PHE A 15 -7.59 5.37 6.65
CA PHE A 15 -6.38 4.57 6.46
C PHE A 15 -6.23 3.45 7.50
N LEU A 16 -6.71 3.67 8.73
CA LEU A 16 -6.76 2.62 9.74
C LEU A 16 -7.65 1.46 9.29
N LEU A 17 -8.84 1.75 8.79
CA LEU A 17 -9.77 0.74 8.28
C LEU A 17 -9.22 0.07 7.01
N LEU A 18 -8.62 0.83 6.10
CA LEU A 18 -8.05 0.31 4.87
C LEU A 18 -6.90 -0.68 5.13
N VAL A 19 -5.92 -0.28 5.95
CA VAL A 19 -4.78 -1.14 6.32
C VAL A 19 -5.25 -2.31 7.18
N GLY A 20 -6.13 -2.06 8.16
CA GLY A 20 -6.71 -3.09 9.01
C GLY A 20 -7.44 -4.15 8.20
N ALA A 21 -8.28 -3.75 7.24
CA ALA A 21 -8.97 -4.68 6.34
C ALA A 21 -7.99 -5.47 5.47
N ALA A 22 -6.95 -4.82 4.92
CA ALA A 22 -5.95 -5.51 4.09
C ALA A 22 -5.19 -6.60 4.88
N ILE A 23 -4.88 -6.36 6.17
CA ILE A 23 -4.24 -7.36 7.03
C ILE A 23 -5.24 -8.42 7.53
N TYR A 24 -6.49 -8.04 7.80
CA TYR A 24 -7.49 -8.94 8.34
C TYR A 24 -7.97 -9.99 7.33
N VAL A 25 -8.12 -9.64 6.05
CA VAL A 25 -8.58 -10.56 4.99
C VAL A 25 -7.77 -11.87 4.93
N PRO A 26 -6.42 -11.88 4.85
CA PRO A 26 -5.65 -13.12 4.83
C PRO A 26 -5.66 -13.85 6.18
N ILE A 27 -5.87 -13.17 7.31
CA ILE A 27 -6.02 -13.82 8.63
C ILE A 27 -7.36 -14.59 8.68
N LEU A 28 -8.43 -13.96 8.21
CA LEU A 28 -9.76 -14.57 8.12
C LEU A 28 -9.73 -15.81 7.21
N ALA A 29 -8.97 -15.75 6.11
CA ALA A 29 -8.84 -16.83 5.13
C ALA A 29 -8.27 -18.14 5.69
N PHE A 30 -7.64 -18.13 6.88
CA PHE A 30 -7.20 -19.36 7.53
C PHE A 30 -8.35 -20.21 8.09
N ASN A 31 -9.48 -19.59 8.44
CA ASN A 31 -10.60 -20.28 9.11
C ASN A 31 -11.92 -20.16 8.36
N GLU A 32 -12.07 -19.16 7.50
CA GLU A 32 -13.32 -18.83 6.80
C GLU A 32 -13.08 -18.46 5.34
N ASP A 33 -14.16 -18.45 4.54
CA ASP A 33 -14.10 -17.94 3.17
C ASP A 33 -13.96 -16.41 3.16
N ALA A 34 -12.80 -15.93 2.73
CA ALA A 34 -12.49 -14.50 2.62
C ALA A 34 -12.64 -13.95 1.20
N THR A 35 -13.25 -14.70 0.26
CA THR A 35 -13.36 -14.31 -1.16
C THR A 35 -13.96 -12.92 -1.35
N GLY A 36 -15.00 -12.56 -0.58
CA GLY A 36 -15.60 -11.23 -0.65
C GLY A 36 -14.61 -10.09 -0.35
N GLY A 37 -13.70 -10.30 0.59
CA GLY A 37 -12.63 -9.36 0.91
C GLY A 37 -11.65 -9.18 -0.26
N TYR A 38 -11.19 -10.29 -0.85
CA TYR A 38 -10.34 -10.23 -2.05
C TYR A 38 -11.04 -9.54 -3.22
N VAL A 39 -12.33 -9.81 -3.45
CA VAL A 39 -13.10 -9.13 -4.51
C VAL A 39 -13.18 -7.62 -4.25
N ALA A 40 -13.46 -7.19 -3.02
CA ALA A 40 -13.55 -5.77 -2.69
C ALA A 40 -12.26 -4.99 -2.99
N PHE A 41 -11.10 -5.57 -2.67
CA PHE A 41 -9.80 -4.96 -2.96
C PHE A 41 -9.37 -5.08 -4.44
N SER A 42 -10.04 -5.89 -5.25
CA SER A 42 -9.66 -6.05 -6.67
C SER A 42 -9.95 -4.79 -7.49
N TYR A 43 -10.84 -3.93 -6.99
CA TYR A 43 -11.12 -2.61 -7.57
C TYR A 43 -10.03 -1.58 -7.31
N THR A 44 -9.26 -1.74 -6.23
CA THR A 44 -8.22 -0.79 -5.83
C THR A 44 -6.82 -1.25 -6.25
N CYS A 45 -6.60 -2.55 -6.40
CA CYS A 45 -5.31 -3.11 -6.74
C CYS A 45 -5.42 -4.30 -7.70
N HIS A 46 -4.53 -4.37 -8.69
CA HIS A 46 -4.32 -5.58 -9.48
C HIS A 46 -3.54 -6.59 -8.63
N GLN A 47 -4.28 -7.47 -7.95
CA GLN A 47 -3.80 -8.41 -6.94
C GLN A 47 -2.89 -9.52 -7.48
N LYS A 48 -1.72 -9.17 -8.02
CA LYS A 48 -0.69 -10.11 -8.47
C LYS A 48 0.00 -10.76 -7.29
N ILE A 49 -0.04 -12.08 -7.18
CA ILE A 49 0.60 -12.83 -6.09
C ILE A 49 2.12 -12.66 -6.09
N SER A 50 2.73 -12.52 -7.27
CA SER A 50 4.16 -12.24 -7.41
C SER A 50 4.62 -10.90 -6.82
N ARG A 51 3.68 -9.96 -6.62
CA ARG A 51 3.95 -8.58 -6.16
C ARG A 51 3.34 -8.26 -4.81
N SER A 52 2.72 -9.24 -4.18
CA SER A 52 2.09 -9.11 -2.86
C SER A 52 2.92 -9.85 -1.81
N LEU A 53 2.73 -9.44 -0.56
CA LEU A 53 3.17 -10.20 0.61
C LEU A 53 2.08 -11.17 1.05
N CYS A 54 2.48 -12.25 1.72
CA CYS A 54 1.59 -13.26 2.27
C CYS A 54 1.72 -13.27 3.79
N ILE A 55 0.60 -13.50 4.47
CA ILE A 55 0.59 -13.87 5.88
C ILE A 55 0.62 -15.38 5.95
N PHE A 56 1.63 -15.92 6.61
CA PHE A 56 1.83 -17.34 6.85
C PHE A 56 1.48 -17.67 8.29
N ASN A 57 1.05 -18.91 8.53
CA ASN A 57 0.77 -19.42 9.86
C ASN A 57 1.55 -20.72 10.08
N THR A 58 2.45 -20.71 11.06
CA THR A 58 3.21 -21.89 11.50
C THR A 58 3.02 -22.03 13.00
N ASP A 59 2.43 -23.13 13.47
CA ASP A 59 2.22 -23.42 14.91
C ASP A 59 1.59 -22.25 15.70
N ASN A 60 0.54 -21.62 15.15
CA ASN A 60 -0.13 -20.42 15.69
C ASN A 60 0.73 -19.15 15.76
N SER A 61 1.88 -19.13 15.08
CA SER A 61 2.67 -17.91 14.86
C SER A 61 2.40 -17.35 13.48
N LEU A 62 1.90 -16.12 13.43
CA LEU A 62 1.68 -15.39 12.19
C LEU A 62 2.93 -14.59 11.82
N TRP A 63 3.34 -14.70 10.57
CA TRP A 63 4.45 -13.91 10.03
C TRP A 63 4.18 -13.48 8.59
N ILE A 64 4.82 -12.40 8.17
CA ILE A 64 4.67 -11.82 6.84
C ILE A 64 5.92 -12.14 6.02
N GLY A 65 5.72 -12.59 4.79
CA GLY A 65 6.82 -12.85 3.85
C GLY A 65 6.39 -12.72 2.40
N ASP A 66 7.32 -12.98 1.49
CA ASP A 66 7.02 -13.00 0.07
C ASP A 66 6.14 -14.20 -0.29
N CYS A 67 5.08 -13.97 -1.08
CA CYS A 67 4.24 -15.06 -1.56
C CYS A 67 4.95 -15.96 -2.58
N THR A 68 5.88 -15.39 -3.36
CA THR A 68 6.66 -16.09 -4.38
C THR A 68 8.11 -15.66 -4.32
N LEU A 69 9.01 -16.48 -4.86
CA LEU A 69 10.43 -16.15 -4.98
C LEU A 69 10.63 -14.83 -5.76
N GLN A 70 11.48 -13.95 -5.22
CA GLN A 70 11.80 -12.63 -5.78
C GLN A 70 13.09 -12.68 -6.62
N ASN A 71 13.14 -13.54 -7.63
CA ASN A 71 14.33 -13.81 -8.47
C ASN A 71 14.42 -12.93 -9.74
N GLY A 72 13.58 -11.89 -9.85
CA GLY A 72 13.56 -11.00 -11.01
C GLY A 72 12.81 -11.56 -12.22
N THR A 73 12.13 -12.70 -12.11
CA THR A 73 11.30 -13.20 -13.21
C THR A 73 9.95 -12.48 -13.24
N PHE A 74 9.64 -11.89 -14.38
CA PHE A 74 8.31 -11.37 -14.65
C PHE A 74 7.33 -12.52 -14.87
N ILE A 75 6.20 -12.50 -14.16
CA ILE A 75 5.12 -13.47 -14.29
C ILE A 75 3.85 -12.71 -14.69
N ASP A 76 3.35 -12.97 -15.90
CA ASP A 76 2.02 -12.53 -16.31
C ASP A 76 1.18 -13.73 -16.70
N SER A 77 0.48 -14.29 -15.71
CA SER A 77 -0.43 -15.40 -15.89
C SER A 77 -1.76 -15.12 -15.22
N ARG A 78 -2.82 -15.78 -15.69
CA ARG A 78 -4.12 -15.73 -15.01
C ARG A 78 -3.99 -16.18 -13.55
N GLN A 79 -3.18 -17.21 -13.30
CA GLN A 79 -2.91 -17.75 -11.98
C GLN A 79 -2.30 -16.69 -11.05
N ASP A 80 -1.36 -15.88 -11.56
CA ASP A 80 -0.75 -14.80 -10.78
C ASP A 80 -1.80 -13.80 -10.24
N ARG A 81 -2.88 -13.58 -10.98
CA ARG A 81 -3.97 -12.66 -10.60
C ARG A 81 -5.04 -13.30 -9.72
N THR A 82 -5.25 -14.61 -9.84
CA THR A 82 -6.35 -15.32 -9.14
C THR A 82 -5.90 -16.07 -7.89
N THR A 83 -4.63 -16.44 -7.78
CA THR A 83 -4.14 -17.20 -6.62
C THR A 83 -4.11 -16.29 -5.39
N THR A 84 -4.73 -16.77 -4.32
CA THR A 84 -4.77 -16.11 -3.00
C THR A 84 -4.07 -16.92 -1.92
N ARG A 85 -3.84 -18.21 -2.16
CA ARG A 85 -3.23 -19.16 -1.22
C ARG A 85 -1.93 -19.71 -1.77
N VAL A 86 -0.90 -19.78 -0.93
CA VAL A 86 0.40 -20.38 -1.22
C VAL A 86 0.73 -21.47 -0.22
N GLU A 87 1.47 -22.48 -0.67
CA GLU A 87 2.02 -23.53 0.18
C GLU A 87 3.54 -23.50 0.04
N THR A 88 4.26 -23.47 1.16
CA THR A 88 5.72 -23.51 1.21
C THR A 88 6.13 -24.57 2.23
N GLY A 89 6.50 -25.74 1.74
CA GLY A 89 6.70 -26.92 2.60
C GLY A 89 5.39 -27.30 3.30
N SER A 90 5.42 -27.37 4.63
CA SER A 90 4.24 -27.63 5.47
C SER A 90 3.47 -26.35 5.85
N THR A 91 3.92 -25.17 5.43
CA THR A 91 3.32 -23.89 5.83
C THR A 91 2.37 -23.37 4.76
N ILE A 92 1.19 -22.93 5.17
CA ILE A 92 0.20 -22.29 4.31
C ILE A 92 0.27 -20.77 4.53
N GLY A 93 0.19 -20.01 3.44
CA GLY A 93 0.08 -18.56 3.48
C GLY A 93 -1.08 -18.05 2.63
N TYR A 94 -1.62 -16.91 3.03
CA TYR A 94 -2.63 -16.17 2.29
C TYR A 94 -2.11 -14.79 1.91
N LYS A 95 -2.33 -14.42 0.65
CA LYS A 95 -1.91 -13.16 0.06
C LYS A 95 -2.63 -11.98 0.72
N ILE A 96 -1.90 -10.93 1.07
CA ILE A 96 -2.50 -9.64 1.41
C ILE A 96 -3.17 -9.09 0.12
N PRO A 97 -4.45 -8.66 0.15
CA PRO A 97 -5.25 -8.40 -1.04
C PRO A 97 -4.86 -7.09 -1.77
N ILE A 98 -3.65 -6.58 -1.54
CA ILE A 98 -3.03 -5.43 -2.20
C ILE A 98 -1.55 -5.75 -2.47
N CYS A 99 -0.94 -5.06 -3.42
CA CYS A 99 0.48 -5.27 -3.71
C CYS A 99 1.37 -4.71 -2.58
N ALA A 100 2.62 -5.17 -2.50
CA ALA A 100 3.59 -4.72 -1.51
C ALA A 100 3.83 -3.20 -1.57
N ARG A 101 3.68 -2.60 -2.76
CA ARG A 101 3.78 -1.15 -2.97
C ARG A 101 2.63 -0.42 -2.28
N ASP A 102 1.39 -0.82 -2.55
CA ASP A 102 0.20 -0.19 -1.97
C ASP A 102 0.15 -0.39 -0.45
N LEU A 103 0.57 -1.57 0.03
CA LEU A 103 0.74 -1.80 1.46
C LEU A 103 1.72 -0.79 2.07
N GLY A 104 2.88 -0.59 1.45
CA GLY A 104 3.86 0.42 1.89
C GLY A 104 3.27 1.83 1.90
N ILE A 105 2.57 2.23 0.83
CA ILE A 105 1.93 3.55 0.73
C ILE A 105 0.91 3.73 1.84
N TYR A 106 -0.08 2.83 1.97
CA TYR A 106 -1.19 2.99 2.91
C TYR A 106 -0.73 2.90 4.37
N THR A 107 0.19 1.98 4.69
CA THR A 107 0.78 1.89 6.03
C THR A 107 1.57 3.14 6.36
N ALA A 108 2.40 3.67 5.45
CA ALA A 108 3.10 4.92 5.69
C ALA A 108 2.16 6.12 5.82
N MET A 109 1.06 6.14 5.06
CA MET A 109 0.07 7.22 5.18
C MET A 109 -0.61 7.23 6.54
N LEU A 110 -0.95 6.05 7.07
CA LEU A 110 -1.45 5.91 8.43
C LEU A 110 -0.41 6.37 9.46
N LEU A 111 0.82 5.86 9.39
CA LEU A 111 1.89 6.20 10.32
C LEU A 111 2.22 7.70 10.30
N ALA A 112 2.35 8.29 9.12
CA ALA A 112 2.59 9.71 8.96
C ALA A 112 1.44 10.54 9.53
N ALA A 113 0.19 10.11 9.37
CA ALA A 113 -0.96 10.80 9.96
C ALA A 113 -0.93 10.75 11.49
N LEU A 114 -0.58 9.60 12.08
CA LEU A 114 -0.41 9.46 13.52
C LEU A 114 0.75 10.31 14.06
N VAL A 115 1.82 10.47 13.29
CA VAL A 115 2.97 11.32 13.63
C VAL A 115 2.68 12.81 13.40
N TYR A 116 1.80 13.15 12.45
CA TYR A 116 1.48 14.50 12.02
C TYR A 116 1.26 15.51 13.16
N PRO A 117 0.41 15.25 14.20
CA PRO A 117 0.15 16.22 15.27
C PRO A 117 1.37 16.55 16.13
N PHE A 118 2.41 15.71 16.12
CA PHE A 118 3.66 15.96 16.84
C PHE A 118 4.64 16.83 16.06
N VAL A 119 4.50 16.86 14.73
CA VAL A 119 5.36 17.65 13.82
C VAL A 119 4.69 18.96 13.43
N ARG A 120 3.35 18.96 13.32
CA ARG A 120 2.57 20.04 12.76
C ARG A 120 1.21 20.18 13.43
N LYS A 121 0.73 21.41 13.58
CA LYS A 121 -0.62 21.66 14.10
C LYS A 121 -1.67 21.18 13.10
N ILE A 122 -2.74 20.56 13.60
CA ILE A 122 -3.82 20.01 12.76
C ILE A 122 -4.54 21.12 12.00
N ASP A 123 -4.66 22.32 12.54
CA ASP A 123 -5.32 23.46 11.87
C ASP A 123 -4.40 24.27 10.95
N ASP A 124 -3.14 23.85 10.77
CA ASP A 124 -2.21 24.47 9.84
C ASP A 124 -2.47 23.99 8.41
N THR A 125 -3.01 24.89 7.58
CA THR A 125 -3.38 24.62 6.19
C THR A 125 -2.32 25.03 5.17
N HIS A 126 -1.12 25.44 5.62
CA HIS A 126 -0.01 25.71 4.70
C HIS A 126 0.37 24.44 3.88
N VAL A 127 0.77 24.59 2.64
CA VAL A 127 1.25 23.47 1.82
C VAL A 127 2.69 23.76 1.46
N TYR A 128 3.59 22.83 1.81
CA TYR A 128 5.00 22.97 1.48
C TYR A 128 5.21 23.01 -0.05
N PRO A 129 6.34 23.56 -0.52
CA PRO A 129 6.71 23.50 -1.92
C PRO A 129 6.64 22.06 -2.47
N ALA A 130 6.05 21.89 -3.67
CA ALA A 130 5.84 20.58 -4.28
C ALA A 130 7.13 19.79 -4.53
N ILE A 131 8.29 20.46 -4.55
CA ILE A 131 9.59 19.84 -4.80
C ILE A 131 9.92 18.72 -3.80
N PHE A 132 9.57 18.86 -2.51
CA PHE A 132 9.86 17.80 -1.54
C PHE A 132 8.99 16.57 -1.76
N LEU A 133 7.72 16.77 -2.14
CA LEU A 133 6.84 15.67 -2.54
C LEU A 133 7.36 14.98 -3.80
N ILE A 134 7.78 15.75 -4.80
CA ILE A 134 8.35 15.21 -6.04
C ILE A 134 9.58 14.35 -5.71
N ILE A 135 10.53 14.88 -4.93
CA ILE A 135 11.74 14.14 -4.53
C ILE A 135 11.37 12.83 -3.81
N ALA A 136 10.36 12.84 -2.94
CA ALA A 136 9.93 11.64 -2.21
C ALA A 136 9.20 10.60 -3.09
N ILE A 137 8.47 11.05 -4.11
CA ILE A 137 7.74 10.17 -5.03
C ILE A 137 8.65 9.65 -6.15
N VAL A 138 9.72 10.36 -6.51
CA VAL A 138 10.63 9.96 -7.60
C VAL A 138 11.12 8.50 -7.49
N PRO A 139 11.57 7.98 -6.33
CA PRO A 139 11.96 6.57 -6.21
C PRO A 139 10.83 5.59 -6.55
N LEU A 140 9.60 5.87 -6.09
CA LEU A 140 8.41 5.08 -6.40
C LEU A 140 8.07 5.15 -7.90
N GLY A 141 8.11 6.36 -8.45
CA GLY A 141 7.83 6.63 -9.85
C GLY A 141 8.82 5.94 -10.76
N LEU A 142 10.12 6.04 -10.46
CA LEU A 142 11.17 5.37 -11.22
C LEU A 142 11.02 3.85 -11.17
N ASP A 143 10.86 3.26 -9.98
CA ASP A 143 10.67 1.81 -9.84
C ASP A 143 9.44 1.32 -10.62
N GLY A 144 8.31 2.01 -10.47
CA GLY A 144 7.07 1.68 -11.18
C GLY A 144 7.16 1.87 -12.68
N THR A 145 7.79 2.95 -13.14
CA THR A 145 7.94 3.24 -14.57
C THR A 145 8.92 2.29 -15.23
N VAL A 146 10.08 2.01 -14.64
CA VAL A 146 11.05 1.04 -15.19
C VAL A 146 10.41 -0.35 -15.26
N GLN A 147 9.67 -0.74 -14.22
CA GLN A 147 8.92 -1.99 -14.23
C GLN A 147 7.88 -2.01 -15.36
N LEU A 148 7.05 -0.98 -15.49
CA LEU A 148 6.03 -0.89 -16.55
C LEU A 148 6.64 -0.93 -17.97
N LEU A 149 7.74 -0.20 -18.19
CA LEU A 149 8.43 -0.19 -19.47
C LEU A 149 9.06 -1.56 -19.79
N SER A 150 9.53 -2.27 -18.76
CA SER A 150 9.97 -3.67 -18.90
C SER A 150 8.81 -4.60 -19.26
N GLU A 151 7.64 -4.43 -18.63
CA GLU A 151 6.43 -5.24 -18.94
C GLU A 151 5.95 -5.04 -20.38
N LEU A 152 6.09 -3.82 -20.91
CA LEU A 152 5.73 -3.47 -22.28
C LEU A 152 6.78 -3.92 -23.31
N GLY A 153 7.91 -4.48 -22.89
CA GLY A 153 9.01 -4.88 -23.78
C GLY A 153 9.75 -3.71 -24.44
N ILE A 154 9.63 -2.49 -23.87
CA ILE A 154 10.28 -1.29 -24.40
C ILE A 154 11.77 -1.26 -24.03
N LEU A 155 12.12 -1.83 -22.88
CA LEU A 155 13.50 -1.90 -22.41
C LEU A 155 14.24 -3.13 -22.98
N PRO A 156 15.55 -3.02 -23.23
CA PRO A 156 16.35 -4.14 -23.74
C PRO A 156 16.68 -5.21 -22.67
N PHE A 157 16.15 -5.05 -21.46
CA PHE A 157 16.35 -5.96 -20.33
C PHE A 157 15.05 -6.12 -19.55
N ILE A 158 14.93 -7.23 -18.81
CA ILE A 158 13.80 -7.50 -17.91
C ILE A 158 14.13 -6.92 -16.54
N TYR A 159 13.25 -6.07 -16.02
CA TYR A 159 13.30 -5.55 -14.66
C TYR A 159 12.00 -5.88 -13.93
N GLU A 160 12.11 -6.67 -12.86
CA GLU A 160 11.03 -6.93 -11.93
C GLU A 160 11.48 -6.51 -10.53
N SER A 161 10.77 -5.54 -9.94
CA SER A 161 11.08 -5.08 -8.59
C SER A 161 10.92 -6.21 -7.56
N THR A 162 11.69 -6.14 -6.48
CA THR A 162 11.41 -6.99 -5.30
C THR A 162 10.28 -6.38 -4.48
N ASN A 163 9.56 -7.19 -3.71
CA ASN A 163 8.59 -6.71 -2.74
C ASN A 163 9.19 -5.77 -1.69
N MET A 164 10.44 -5.99 -1.27
CA MET A 164 11.15 -5.08 -0.36
C MET A 164 11.33 -3.69 -0.98
N THR A 165 11.79 -3.61 -2.23
CA THR A 165 11.93 -2.34 -2.96
C THR A 165 10.58 -1.63 -3.12
N ARG A 166 9.53 -2.38 -3.46
CA ARG A 166 8.15 -1.86 -3.57
C ARG A 166 7.67 -1.27 -2.24
N LEU A 167 7.91 -1.99 -1.15
CA LEU A 167 7.50 -1.58 0.18
C LEU A 167 8.24 -0.30 0.59
N LEU A 168 9.56 -0.25 0.43
CA LEU A 168 10.38 0.91 0.82
C LEU A 168 10.06 2.16 0.01
N THR A 169 9.95 2.04 -1.31
CA THR A 169 9.59 3.18 -2.17
C THR A 169 8.16 3.65 -1.89
N GLY A 170 7.24 2.71 -1.64
CA GLY A 170 5.87 3.00 -1.23
C GLY A 170 5.80 3.73 0.11
N LEU A 171 6.58 3.29 1.10
CA LEU A 171 6.66 3.92 2.42
C LEU A 171 7.13 5.38 2.32
N LEU A 172 8.21 5.64 1.57
CA LEU A 172 8.73 7.00 1.38
C LEU A 172 7.68 7.92 0.75
N ALA A 173 7.05 7.46 -0.32
CA ALA A 173 6.04 8.23 -1.04
C ALA A 173 4.79 8.47 -0.18
N GLY A 174 4.25 7.44 0.49
CA GLY A 174 3.07 7.55 1.34
C GLY A 174 3.29 8.44 2.56
N PHE A 175 4.48 8.37 3.17
CA PHE A 175 4.83 9.21 4.31
C PHE A 175 4.85 10.69 3.91
N ALA A 176 5.58 11.01 2.84
CA ALA A 176 5.62 12.37 2.32
C ALA A 176 4.24 12.84 1.87
N ALA A 177 3.49 12.03 1.11
CA ALA A 177 2.17 12.37 0.59
C ALA A 177 1.20 12.79 1.69
N THR A 178 1.26 12.21 2.88
CA THR A 178 0.37 12.57 3.99
C THR A 178 0.54 14.00 4.46
N PHE A 179 1.78 14.50 4.51
CA PHE A 179 2.08 15.89 4.90
C PHE A 179 1.55 16.92 3.90
N TYR A 180 1.23 16.49 2.67
CA TYR A 180 0.58 17.31 1.65
C TYR A 180 -0.93 17.07 1.60
N ALA A 181 -1.38 15.81 1.71
CA ALA A 181 -2.77 15.43 1.60
C ALA A 181 -3.63 16.08 2.69
N ILE A 182 -3.19 16.04 3.95
CA ILE A 182 -3.94 16.62 5.08
C ILE A 182 -4.24 18.14 4.86
N PRO A 183 -3.24 19.02 4.67
CA PRO A 183 -3.51 20.45 4.47
C PRO A 183 -4.24 20.75 3.15
N ILE A 184 -4.00 19.97 2.07
CA ILE A 184 -4.74 20.12 0.81
C ILE A 184 -6.22 19.81 1.02
N LEU A 185 -6.55 18.69 1.65
CA LEU A 185 -7.93 18.30 1.96
C LEU A 185 -8.61 19.37 2.83
N MET A 186 -7.91 19.88 3.86
CA MET A 186 -8.41 20.97 4.68
C MET A 186 -8.75 22.22 3.86
N ASN A 187 -7.84 22.67 2.98
CA ASN A 187 -8.10 23.82 2.11
C ASN A 187 -9.28 23.58 1.16
N MET A 188 -9.40 22.38 0.58
CA MET A 188 -10.48 22.02 -0.35
C MET A 188 -11.87 22.04 0.31
N PHE A 189 -11.98 21.59 1.56
CA PHE A 189 -13.27 21.57 2.26
C PHE A 189 -13.56 22.86 3.04
N ARG A 190 -12.53 23.65 3.37
CA ARG A 190 -12.72 24.97 3.98
C ARG A 190 -13.30 25.98 2.99
N SER A 191 -12.90 25.95 1.71
CA SER A 191 -13.39 26.89 0.70
C SER A 191 -14.86 26.71 0.31
N LYS A 192 -15.49 25.58 0.68
CA LYS A 192 -16.92 25.33 0.45
C LYS A 192 -17.83 25.83 1.58
N ALA A 193 -17.24 26.32 2.68
CA ALA A 193 -17.95 26.77 3.88
C ALA A 193 -17.98 28.30 4.05
N SER A 194 -17.48 29.06 3.07
CA SER A 194 -17.53 30.54 2.98
C SER A 194 -18.42 30.97 1.84
#